data_AF-A0A251XNZ6-F1
#
_entry.id   AF-A0A251XNZ6-F1
#
_cell.length_a   1.000
_cell.length_b   1.000
_cell.length_c   1.000
_cell.angle_alpha   90.00
_cell.angle_beta   90.00
_cell.angle_gamma   90.00
#
_symmetry.space_group_name_H-M   'P 1'
#
loop_
_entity.id
_entity.type
_entity.pdbx_description
1 polymer ?
#
loop_
_entity_poly.entity_id
_entity_poly.type
_entity_poly.pdbx_seq_one_letter_code
_entity_poly.pdbx_strand_id
1 'polypeptide(L)' 'MVILIAYGQMTTEEARALEPRVVHVDAGNRIRAVDADPTAPPAPGLERSPLAEPV' A
#
# COMPACT_ATOMS: atom_id res chain seq x y z
N MET A 1 -12.77 7.74 -8.28
CA MET A 1 -11.60 7.03 -7.73
C MET A 1 -11.26 7.68 -6.40
N VAL A 2 -11.00 6.89 -5.36
CA VAL A 2 -10.57 7.37 -4.03
C VAL A 2 -9.51 6.43 -3.47
N ILE A 3 -8.78 6.88 -2.45
CA ILE A 3 -7.86 6.06 -1.65
C ILE A 3 -8.29 6.20 -0.19
N LEU A 4 -8.34 5.08 0.54
CA LEU A 4 -8.63 5.04 1.97
C LEU A 4 -7.35 4.72 2.73
N ILE A 5 -7.01 5.53 3.72
CA ILE A 5 -5.80 5.36 4.54
C ILE A 5 -6.18 5.41 6.01
N ALA A 6 -5.73 4.42 6.76
CA ALA A 6 -5.81 4.39 8.22
C ALA A 6 -4.43 4.66 8.81
N TYR A 7 -4.40 5.39 9.93
CA TYR A 7 -3.16 5.73 10.63
C TYR A 7 -3.16 5.11 12.03
N GLY A 8 -2.03 4.55 12.43
CA GLY A 8 -1.78 4.07 13.79
C GLY A 8 -0.80 5.00 14.51
N GLN A 9 -1.04 5.25 15.80
CA GLN A 9 -0.05 5.85 16.69
C GLN A 9 0.76 4.72 17.32
N MET A 10 2.08 4.81 17.25
CA MET A 10 2.98 3.76 17.73
C MET A 10 4.34 4.36 18.11
N THR A 11 5.13 3.59 18.83
CA THR A 11 6.53 3.92 19.13
C THR A 11 7.40 3.80 17.87
N THR A 12 8.60 4.37 17.90
CA THR A 12 9.56 4.26 16.79
C THR A 12 9.96 2.82 16.50
N GLU A 13 10.09 1.98 17.54
CA GLU A 13 10.44 0.56 17.38
C GLU A 13 9.34 -0.20 16.64
N GLU A 14 8.08 -0.02 17.07
CA GLU A 14 6.92 -0.60 16.42
C GLU A 14 6.76 -0.10 14.97
N ALA A 15 6.98 1.20 14.71
CA ALA A 15 6.90 1.77 13.38
C ALA A 15 7.91 1.18 12.39
N ARG A 16 9.13 0.86 12.86
CA ARG A 16 10.16 0.23 12.02
C ARG A 16 9.84 -1.22 11.68
N ALA A 17 9.11 -1.90 12.55
CA ALA A 17 8.70 -3.29 12.36
C ALA A 17 7.31 -3.43 11.68
N LEU A 18 6.62 -2.33 11.40
CA LEU A 18 5.28 -2.34 10.85
C LEU A 18 5.28 -2.82 9.39
N GLU A 19 4.56 -3.91 9.13
CA GLU A 19 4.11 -4.28 7.79
C GLU A 19 2.68 -3.74 7.58
N PRO A 20 2.48 -2.73 6.73
CA PRO A 20 1.14 -2.20 6.48
C PRO A 20 0.30 -3.23 5.72
N ARG A 21 -1.02 -3.11 5.81
CA ARG A 21 -1.94 -3.90 5.01
C ARG A 21 -2.49 -3.06 3.86
N VAL A 22 -1.92 -3.23 2.68
CA VAL A 22 -2.29 -2.54 1.46
C VAL A 22 -3.33 -3.38 0.72
N VAL A 23 -4.46 -2.78 0.34
CA VAL A 23 -5.58 -3.49 -0.30
C VAL A 23 -5.84 -2.91 -1.67
N HIS A 24 -5.63 -3.72 -2.69
CA HIS A 24 -5.91 -3.39 -4.08
C HIS A 24 -7.30 -3.89 -4.47
N VAL A 25 -8.13 -3.00 -5.04
CA VAL A 25 -9.49 -3.32 -5.47
C VAL A 25 -9.68 -3.21 -6.99
N ASP A 26 -10.61 -3.99 -7.51
CA ASP A 26 -11.04 -3.88 -8.91
C ASP A 26 -12.08 -2.76 -9.12
N ALA A 27 -12.54 -2.59 -10.36
CA ALA A 27 -13.56 -1.58 -10.70
C ALA A 27 -14.93 -1.83 -10.01
N GLY A 28 -15.17 -3.04 -9.49
CA GLY A 28 -16.35 -3.41 -8.71
C GLY A 28 -16.13 -3.37 -7.20
N ASN A 29 -15.04 -2.75 -6.73
CA ASN A 29 -14.63 -2.68 -5.33
C ASN A 29 -14.41 -4.06 -4.67
N ARG A 30 -14.14 -5.11 -5.46
CA ARG A 30 -13.76 -6.42 -4.92
C ARG A 30 -12.26 -6.43 -4.64
N ILE A 31 -11.85 -7.10 -3.56
CA ILE A 31 -10.44 -7.28 -3.21
C ILE A 31 -9.78 -8.14 -4.28
N ARG A 32 -8.75 -7.59 -4.92
CA ARG A 32 -7.93 -8.28 -5.91
C ARG A 32 -6.62 -8.77 -5.29
N ALA A 33 -6.02 -7.99 -4.41
CA ALA A 33 -4.78 -8.33 -3.72
C ALA A 33 -4.71 -7.67 -2.34
N VAL A 34 -3.96 -8.32 -1.46
CA VAL A 34 -3.57 -7.79 -0.15
C VAL A 34 -2.07 -8.01 -0.01
N ASP A 35 -1.32 -6.94 0.23
CA ASP A 35 0.14 -6.95 0.31
C ASP A 35 0.63 -5.91 1.34
N ALA A 36 1.95 -5.75 1.46
CA ALA A 36 2.58 -4.80 2.37
C ALA A 36 3.41 -3.73 1.67
N ASP A 37 3.45 -3.71 0.32
CA ASP A 37 4.20 -2.71 -0.45
C ASP A 37 3.25 -1.62 -0.94
N PRO A 38 3.19 -0.45 -0.26
CA PRO A 38 2.29 0.64 -0.67
C PRO A 38 2.71 1.29 -2.00
N THR A 39 3.89 0.96 -2.51
CA THR A 39 4.44 1.49 -3.77
C THR A 39 4.23 0.54 -4.95
N ALA A 40 3.79 -0.70 -4.70
CA ALA A 40 3.55 -1.68 -5.74
C ALA A 40 2.55 -1.15 -6.77
N PRO A 41 2.82 -1.32 -8.09
CA PRO A 41 1.87 -0.88 -9.10
C PRO A 41 0.55 -1.65 -8.98
N PRO A 42 -0.60 -0.97 -8.90
CA PRO A 42 -1.88 -1.62 -8.60
C PRO A 42 -2.44 -2.43 -9.79
N ALA A 43 -1.91 -2.21 -11.00
CA ALA A 43 -2.28 -2.95 -12.20
C ALA A 43 -1.13 -3.00 -13.23
N PRO A 44 -1.16 -3.96 -14.18
CA PRO A 44 -0.19 -4.04 -15.26
C PRO A 44 -0.14 -2.75 -16.09
N GLY A 45 1.07 -2.33 -16.49
CA GLY A 45 1.30 -1.12 -17.28
C GLY A 45 1.40 0.17 -16.46
N LEU A 46 1.31 0.08 -15.13
CA LEU A 46 1.66 1.15 -14.21
C LEU A 46 3.05 0.89 -13.62
N GLU A 47 3.77 1.97 -13.33
CA GLU A 47 5.09 1.91 -12.71
C GLU A 47 5.04 2.43 -11.27
N ARG A 48 6.08 2.09 -10.49
CA ARG A 48 6.26 2.65 -9.15
C ARG A 48 6.48 4.16 -9.25
N SER A 49 6.11 4.86 -8.18
CA SER A 49 6.41 6.28 -8.05
C SER A 49 7.94 6.51 -8.12
N PRO A 50 8.41 7.53 -8.86
CA PRO A 50 9.84 7.88 -8.89
C PRO A 50 10.37 8.39 -7.54
N LEU A 51 9.48 8.68 -6.58
CA LEU A 51 9.84 9.09 -5.22
C LEU A 51 9.77 7.93 -4.21
N ALA A 52 9.48 6.71 -4.66
CA ALA A 52 9.50 5.54 -3.78
C ALA A 52 10.94 5.24 -3.35
N GLU A 53 11.15 5.01 -2.05
CA GLU A 53 12.44 4.48 -1.58
C GLU A 53 12.61 3.03 -2.06
N PRO A 54 13.85 2.58 -2.32
CA PRO A 54 14.12 1.19 -2.69
C PRO A 54 13.66 0.23 -1.59
N VAL A 55 12.99 -0.86 -1.99
CA VAL A 55 12.61 -1.98 -1.12
C VAL A 55 13.80 -2.88 -0.80
#